data_AF-A0A2J8Y7Q4-F1
#
_entry.id   AF-A0A2J8Y7Q4-F1
#
_cell.length_a   1.000
_cell.length_b   1.000
_cell.length_c   1.000
_cell.angle_alpha   90.00
_cell.angle_beta   90.00
_cell.angle_gamma   90.00
#
_symmetry.space_group_name_H-M   'P 1'
#
loop_
_entity.id
_entity.type
_entity.pdbx_description
1 polymer ?
#
loop_
_entity_poly.entity_id
_entity_poly.type
_entity_poly.pdbx_seq_one_letter_code
_entity_poly.pdbx_strand_id
1 'polypeptide(L)'
;MPQPVNPELTAGPITGLVYRLNRFRVEISFHYEVSNHNIRLFEDVRSWMLRRGSLNSDRSDYFAAWGSRVFSFGKHYWELDVDNSWDWALGVCKDAWIRKNSTMVKSEDIFLLLCVKVNNHFSLLTTSPVFPHYIEKPQGRVGVFLDFESGSVSFLNVTKSSLIWSYPAGSLKFPVRPFFYTGHR
;
A
#
# COMPACT_ATOMS: atom_id res chain seq x y z
N MET A 1 -8.58 -30.86 -12.26
CA MET A 1 -8.56 -29.41 -12.56
C MET A 1 -7.11 -28.98 -12.66
N PRO A 2 -6.68 -28.25 -13.70
CA PRO A 2 -5.33 -27.70 -13.75
C PRO A 2 -5.15 -26.69 -12.60
N GLN A 3 -3.98 -26.72 -11.94
CA GLN A 3 -3.65 -25.71 -10.94
C GLN A 3 -3.58 -24.33 -11.60
N PRO A 4 -4.12 -23.27 -10.98
CA PRO A 4 -3.94 -21.92 -11.49
C PRO A 4 -2.44 -21.57 -11.45
N VAL A 5 -1.85 -21.38 -12.62
CA VAL A 5 -0.51 -20.81 -12.76
C VAL A 5 -0.60 -19.36 -12.32
N ASN A 6 0.23 -18.94 -11.38
CA ASN A 6 0.38 -17.55 -10.98
C ASN A 6 1.60 -16.99 -11.72
N PRO A 7 1.45 -16.40 -12.92
CA PRO A 7 2.60 -15.98 -13.72
C PRO A 7 3.26 -14.76 -13.06
N GLU A 8 4.34 -14.97 -12.31
CA GLU A 8 5.11 -13.85 -11.77
C GLU A 8 5.83 -13.11 -12.91
N LEU A 9 5.40 -11.89 -13.17
CA LEU A 9 6.02 -10.96 -14.11
C LEU A 9 7.15 -10.22 -13.41
N THR A 10 8.32 -10.21 -14.04
CA THR A 10 9.46 -9.43 -13.56
C THR A 10 9.43 -8.03 -14.18
N ALA A 11 9.19 -7.01 -13.37
CA ALA A 11 9.40 -5.63 -13.80
C ALA A 11 10.91 -5.34 -13.90
N GLY A 12 11.37 -4.91 -15.07
CA GLY A 12 12.78 -4.56 -15.31
C GLY A 12 13.21 -3.33 -14.51
N PRO A 13 14.50 -3.24 -14.12
CA PRO A 13 15.02 -2.07 -13.40
C PRO A 13 14.98 -0.82 -14.29
N ILE A 14 14.63 0.31 -13.68
CA ILE A 14 14.69 1.63 -14.31
C ILE A 14 15.94 2.34 -13.77
N THR A 15 16.94 2.50 -14.63
CA THR A 15 18.23 3.09 -14.26
C THR A 15 18.06 4.50 -13.68
N GLY A 16 18.59 4.70 -12.47
CA GLY A 16 18.58 5.99 -11.78
C GLY A 16 17.22 6.39 -11.19
N LEU A 17 16.22 5.50 -11.17
CA LEU A 17 14.89 5.78 -10.63
C LEU A 17 14.94 6.26 -9.18
N VAL A 18 15.50 5.45 -8.29
CA VAL A 18 15.61 5.76 -6.85
C VAL A 18 16.44 7.04 -6.64
N TYR A 19 17.52 7.22 -7.40
CA TYR A 19 18.35 8.43 -7.35
C TYR A 19 17.54 9.71 -7.69
N ARG A 20 16.69 9.65 -8.72
CA ARG A 20 15.84 10.78 -9.13
C ARG A 20 14.76 11.07 -8.08
N LEU A 21 14.13 10.03 -7.53
CA LEU A 21 13.06 10.20 -6.54
C LEU A 21 13.55 10.70 -5.19
N ASN A 22 14.80 10.38 -4.81
CA ASN A 22 15.41 10.90 -3.58
C ASN A 22 15.48 12.44 -3.53
N ARG A 23 15.36 13.15 -4.67
CA ARG A 23 15.24 14.62 -4.70
C ARG A 23 13.96 15.14 -4.04
N PHE A 24 12.95 14.28 -3.91
CA PHE A 24 11.66 14.59 -3.29
C PHE A 24 11.50 13.92 -1.92
N ARG A 25 12.60 13.41 -1.33
CA ARG A 25 12.54 12.60 -0.12
C ARG A 25 12.02 13.42 1.06
N VAL A 26 11.09 12.81 1.80
CA VAL A 26 10.56 13.33 3.05
C VAL A 26 10.64 12.26 4.13
N GLU A 27 10.83 12.69 5.36
CA GLU A 27 10.69 11.83 6.54
C GLU A 27 9.22 11.76 6.95
N ILE A 28 8.73 10.55 7.21
CA ILE A 28 7.36 10.32 7.67
C ILE A 28 7.40 9.83 9.11
N SER A 29 6.81 10.61 10.00
CA SER A 29 6.58 10.20 11.39
C SER A 29 5.15 9.68 11.53
N PHE A 30 5.01 8.51 12.14
CA PHE A 30 3.72 7.89 12.43
C PHE A 30 3.36 8.13 13.89
N HIS A 31 2.13 8.60 14.15
CA HIS A 31 1.72 9.03 15.51
C HIS A 31 0.43 8.39 16.01
N TYR A 32 -0.26 7.61 15.17
CA TYR A 32 -1.58 7.09 15.50
C TYR A 32 -1.58 5.57 15.34
N GLU A 33 -1.22 4.86 16.39
CA GLU A 33 -1.21 3.40 16.44
C GLU A 33 -2.56 2.91 16.95
N VAL A 34 -3.33 2.26 16.09
CA VAL A 34 -4.51 1.50 16.52
C VAL A 34 -4.13 0.03 16.47
N SER A 35 -3.84 -0.55 17.63
CA SER A 35 -3.80 -2.01 17.83
C SER A 35 -5.24 -2.52 17.87
N ASN A 36 -5.77 -3.00 16.75
CA ASN A 36 -7.15 -3.51 16.75
C ASN A 36 -7.37 -4.57 15.69
N HIS A 37 -7.98 -5.68 16.10
CA HIS A 37 -8.44 -6.76 15.22
C HIS A 37 -9.58 -6.34 14.25
N ASN A 38 -10.02 -5.07 14.32
CA ASN A 38 -11.22 -4.56 13.65
C ASN A 38 -10.97 -3.44 12.63
N ILE A 39 -9.74 -3.27 12.13
CA ILE A 39 -9.56 -2.39 10.96
C ILE A 39 -10.26 -3.05 9.78
N ARG A 40 -11.49 -2.61 9.55
CA ARG A 40 -12.29 -3.01 8.40
C ARG A 40 -11.63 -2.38 7.18
N LEU A 41 -10.71 -3.13 6.58
CA LEU A 41 -10.36 -2.94 5.18
C LEU A 41 -11.67 -2.90 4.38
N PHE A 42 -11.68 -2.08 3.34
CA PHE A 42 -12.88 -1.82 2.53
C PHE A 42 -13.50 -3.12 1.99
N GLU A 43 -14.81 -3.11 1.77
CA GLU A 43 -15.60 -4.31 1.45
C GLU A 43 -15.03 -5.10 0.27
N ASP A 44 -14.52 -4.43 -0.77
CA ASP A 44 -14.00 -5.13 -1.94
C ASP A 44 -12.71 -5.91 -1.64
N VAL A 45 -11.75 -5.32 -0.91
CA VAL A 45 -10.54 -6.06 -0.48
C VAL A 45 -10.90 -7.11 0.56
N ARG A 46 -11.81 -6.80 1.49
CA ARG A 46 -12.29 -7.78 2.47
C ARG A 46 -12.94 -8.97 1.79
N SER A 47 -13.83 -8.72 0.83
CA SER A 47 -14.51 -9.74 0.01
C SER A 47 -13.50 -10.54 -0.81
N TRP A 48 -12.54 -9.86 -1.44
CA TRP A 48 -11.47 -10.51 -2.19
C TRP A 48 -10.63 -11.45 -1.31
N MET A 49 -10.23 -11.00 -0.12
CA MET A 49 -9.49 -11.80 0.86
C MET A 49 -10.34 -12.96 1.42
N LEU A 50 -11.63 -12.73 1.70
CA LEU A 50 -12.56 -13.74 2.22
C LEU A 50 -12.78 -14.86 1.19
N ARG A 51 -12.95 -14.51 -0.10
CA ARG A 51 -13.07 -15.47 -1.21
C ARG A 51 -11.85 -16.38 -1.35
N ARG A 52 -10.67 -15.91 -0.93
CA ARG A 52 -9.40 -16.65 -0.96
C ARG A 52 -9.11 -17.39 0.35
N GLY A 53 -9.96 -17.28 1.38
CA GLY A 53 -9.76 -17.91 2.69
C GLY A 53 -8.64 -17.28 3.52
N SER A 54 -8.30 -16.01 3.26
CA SER A 54 -7.07 -15.39 3.78
C SER A 54 -7.17 -14.74 5.15
N LEU A 55 -8.35 -14.64 5.78
CA LEU A 55 -8.48 -14.17 7.16
C LEU A 55 -8.39 -15.37 8.12
N ASN A 56 -7.17 -15.84 8.38
CA ASN A 56 -6.97 -16.68 9.57
C ASN A 56 -7.07 -15.76 10.79
N SER A 57 -8.15 -15.89 11.57
CA SER A 57 -8.42 -15.08 12.76
C SER A 57 -7.52 -15.39 13.96
N ASP A 58 -6.47 -16.18 13.75
CA ASP A 58 -5.54 -16.69 14.78
C ASP A 58 -4.17 -15.98 14.71
N ARG A 59 -4.04 -14.95 13.86
CA ARG A 59 -2.80 -14.18 13.69
C ARG A 59 -2.89 -12.83 14.39
N SER A 60 -1.87 -12.63 15.22
CA SER A 60 -1.52 -11.56 16.15
C SER A 60 -1.81 -10.12 15.72
N ASP A 61 -1.73 -9.22 16.70
CA ASP A 61 -1.96 -7.77 16.63
C ASP A 61 -1.55 -7.12 15.30
N TYR A 62 -2.55 -6.65 14.55
CA TYR A 62 -2.33 -5.77 13.42
C TYR A 62 -2.30 -4.32 13.91
N PHE A 63 -1.40 -3.54 13.31
CA PHE A 63 -1.21 -2.14 13.61
C PHE A 63 -1.52 -1.33 12.35
N ALA A 64 -2.38 -0.32 12.48
CA ALA A 64 -2.43 0.78 11.51
C ALA A 64 -1.75 2.00 12.08
N ALA A 65 -1.11 2.73 11.18
CA ALA A 65 -0.42 3.95 11.45
C ALA A 65 -0.70 4.99 10.36
N TRP A 66 -0.92 6.23 10.78
CA TRP A 66 -1.06 7.38 9.88
C TRP A 66 0.08 8.37 10.08
N GLY A 67 0.55 8.94 8.97
CA GLY A 67 1.55 10.00 9.01
C GLY A 67 1.01 11.27 9.66
N SER A 68 1.83 11.95 10.47
CA SER A 68 1.46 13.24 11.10
C SER A 68 1.26 14.37 10.10
N ARG A 69 1.89 14.29 8.94
CA ARG A 69 1.82 15.33 7.91
C ARG A 69 0.73 15.04 6.88
N VAL A 70 -0.04 16.08 6.55
CA VAL A 70 -0.93 16.10 5.38
C VAL A 70 -0.17 16.68 4.19
N PHE A 71 -0.31 16.05 3.04
CA PHE A 71 0.19 16.53 1.76
C PHE A 71 -0.98 17.04 0.91
N SER A 72 -0.86 18.28 0.46
CA SER A 72 -1.87 18.96 -0.38
C SER A 72 -1.27 19.69 -1.59
N PHE A 73 0.04 19.56 -1.81
CA PHE A 73 0.76 20.16 -2.94
C PHE A 73 2.16 19.53 -3.08
N GLY A 74 2.80 19.73 -4.24
CA GLY A 74 4.18 19.34 -4.51
C GLY A 74 4.37 17.82 -4.70
N LYS A 75 5.65 17.41 -4.67
CA LYS A 75 6.06 16.01 -4.86
C LYS A 75 6.80 15.51 -3.64
N HIS A 76 6.48 14.29 -3.22
CA HIS A 76 6.98 13.69 -1.99
C HIS A 76 7.32 12.23 -2.21
N TYR A 77 8.44 11.79 -1.64
CA TYR A 77 8.91 10.41 -1.71
C TYR A 77 9.29 9.91 -0.33
N TRP A 78 8.83 8.71 0.04
CA TRP A 78 9.26 8.02 1.25
C TRP A 78 9.34 6.52 1.02
N GLU A 79 10.04 5.82 1.90
CA GLU A 79 10.27 4.38 1.82
C GLU A 79 9.82 3.73 3.13
N LEU A 80 9.18 2.56 3.05
CA LEU A 80 8.76 1.76 4.20
C LEU A 80 9.40 0.38 4.11
N ASP A 81 9.93 -0.10 5.23
CA ASP A 81 10.43 -1.47 5.37
C ASP A 81 9.24 -2.44 5.47
N VAL A 82 9.31 -3.54 4.72
CA VAL A 82 8.24 -4.54 4.62
C VAL A 82 8.73 -5.98 4.87
N ASP A 83 10.01 -6.18 5.23
CA ASP A 83 10.60 -7.52 5.33
C ASP A 83 10.07 -8.31 6.53
N ASN A 84 9.81 -7.63 7.65
CA ASN A 84 9.37 -8.27 8.89
C ASN A 84 7.85 -8.53 8.96
N SER A 85 7.14 -8.33 7.85
CA SER A 85 5.69 -8.34 7.80
C SER A 85 5.15 -9.50 6.95
N TRP A 86 4.24 -10.29 7.54
CA TRP A 86 3.51 -11.32 6.78
C TRP A 86 2.55 -10.67 5.78
N ASP A 87 1.75 -9.72 6.26
CA ASP A 87 0.85 -8.93 5.44
C ASP A 87 1.09 -7.45 5.72
N TRP A 88 0.89 -6.64 4.69
CA TRP A 88 0.97 -5.18 4.83
C TRP A 88 0.11 -4.47 3.80
N ALA A 89 -0.27 -3.24 4.13
CA ALA A 89 -0.81 -2.26 3.20
C ALA A 89 -0.13 -0.93 3.44
N LEU A 90 0.27 -0.26 2.36
CA LEU A 90 0.94 1.04 2.44
C LEU A 90 0.49 1.96 1.31
N GLY A 91 0.56 3.26 1.54
CA GLY A 91 0.27 4.26 0.53
C GLY A 91 -0.26 5.52 1.14
N VAL A 92 -1.34 6.06 0.57
CA VAL A 92 -1.96 7.29 1.04
C VAL A 92 -3.46 7.17 1.19
N CYS A 93 -3.99 8.00 2.08
CA CYS A 93 -5.40 8.06 2.41
C CYS A 93 -5.85 9.49 2.64
N LYS A 94 -7.15 9.75 2.45
CA LYS A 94 -7.75 11.04 2.77
C LYS A 94 -7.65 11.35 4.27
N ASP A 95 -7.31 12.58 4.62
CA ASP A 95 -7.15 13.06 6.01
C ASP A 95 -8.36 12.74 6.91
N ALA A 96 -9.58 12.80 6.36
CA ALA A 96 -10.82 12.52 7.07
C ALA A 96 -10.92 11.07 7.62
N TRP A 97 -10.05 10.15 7.19
CA TRP A 97 -10.07 8.76 7.64
C TRP A 97 -9.76 8.61 9.14
N ILE A 98 -8.82 9.40 9.67
CA ILE A 98 -8.42 9.32 11.10
C ILE A 98 -9.55 9.73 12.03
N ARG A 99 -10.38 10.69 11.61
CA ARG A 99 -11.36 11.37 12.49
C ARG A 99 -12.67 10.62 12.67
N LYS A 100 -12.97 9.62 11.84
CA LYS A 100 -14.33 9.11 11.66
C LYS A 100 -14.64 7.73 12.22
N ASN A 101 -13.75 7.09 12.99
CA ASN A 101 -13.98 5.82 13.71
C ASN A 101 -15.25 5.06 13.24
N SER A 102 -15.19 4.43 12.05
CA SER A 102 -16.18 3.46 11.54
C SER A 102 -17.35 3.87 10.61
N THR A 103 -17.43 5.03 9.97
CA THR A 103 -18.35 5.16 8.81
C THR A 103 -17.62 4.81 7.50
N MET A 104 -18.04 3.73 6.84
CA MET A 104 -17.50 3.16 5.59
C MET A 104 -16.69 4.16 4.75
N VAL A 105 -15.40 3.90 4.64
CA VAL A 105 -14.50 4.62 3.74
C VAL A 105 -14.80 4.13 2.33
N LYS A 106 -15.10 5.06 1.42
CA LYS A 106 -15.25 4.73 0.02
C LYS A 106 -13.87 4.39 -0.54
N SER A 107 -13.79 3.38 -1.40
CA SER A 107 -12.52 3.00 -2.05
C SER A 107 -11.83 4.22 -2.66
N GLU A 108 -12.57 5.13 -3.31
CA GLU A 108 -12.07 6.38 -3.91
C GLU A 108 -11.26 7.31 -2.98
N ASP A 109 -11.31 7.14 -1.66
CA ASP A 109 -10.60 7.98 -0.69
C ASP A 109 -9.20 7.43 -0.32
N ILE A 110 -8.77 6.29 -0.89
CA ILE A 110 -7.49 5.62 -0.59
C ILE A 110 -6.75 5.14 -1.84
N PHE A 111 -5.43 5.17 -1.77
CA PHE A 111 -4.50 4.68 -2.79
C PHE A 111 -3.44 3.84 -2.11
N LEU A 112 -3.68 2.52 -2.00
CA LEU A 112 -2.78 1.61 -1.29
C LEU A 112 -2.26 0.51 -2.21
N LEU A 113 -1.04 0.07 -1.93
CA LEU A 113 -0.50 -1.22 -2.33
C LEU A 113 -0.59 -2.15 -1.13
N LEU A 114 -1.14 -3.34 -1.33
CA LEU A 114 -1.28 -4.37 -0.32
C LEU A 114 -0.46 -5.60 -0.73
N CYS A 115 0.09 -6.28 0.26
CA CYS A 115 0.65 -7.62 0.16
C CYS A 115 -0.10 -8.51 1.12
N VAL A 116 -0.75 -9.55 0.58
CA VAL A 116 -1.56 -10.49 1.35
C VAL A 116 -1.01 -11.90 1.15
N LYS A 117 -0.72 -12.57 2.27
CA LYS A 117 -0.29 -13.96 2.33
C LYS A 117 -1.50 -14.88 2.35
N VAL A 118 -1.71 -15.58 1.24
CA VAL A 118 -2.70 -16.66 1.13
C VAL A 118 -1.96 -17.99 1.10
N ASN A 119 -2.10 -18.80 2.16
CA ASN A 119 -1.34 -20.04 2.34
C ASN A 119 0.18 -19.79 2.31
N ASN A 120 0.88 -20.38 1.33
CA ASN A 120 2.32 -20.22 1.10
C ASN A 120 2.66 -19.24 -0.04
N HIS A 121 1.69 -18.48 -0.54
CA HIS A 121 1.89 -17.52 -1.62
C HIS A 121 1.54 -16.10 -1.16
N PHE A 122 2.18 -15.11 -1.78
CA PHE A 122 1.86 -13.71 -1.60
C PHE A 122 1.14 -13.18 -2.83
N SER A 123 0.17 -12.30 -2.62
CA SER A 123 -0.53 -11.57 -3.68
C SER A 123 -0.41 -10.09 -3.42
N LEU A 124 -0.01 -9.34 -4.44
CA LEU A 124 -0.03 -7.89 -4.41
C LEU A 124 -1.37 -7.37 -4.95
N LEU A 125 -1.92 -6.35 -4.31
CA LEU A 125 -3.19 -5.73 -4.70
C LEU A 125 -3.07 -4.22 -4.63
N THR A 126 -3.76 -3.51 -5.51
CA THR A 126 -4.01 -2.07 -5.36
C THR A 126 -5.45 -1.78 -4.99
N THR A 127 -5.74 -0.61 -4.43
CA THR A 127 -7.10 -0.13 -4.17
C THR A 127 -7.59 0.73 -5.34
N SER A 128 -8.90 0.99 -5.45
CA SER A 128 -9.43 2.06 -6.33
C SER A 128 -9.04 1.96 -7.82
N PRO A 129 -9.38 0.85 -8.50
CA PRO A 129 -10.12 -0.33 -8.04
C PRO A 129 -9.22 -1.43 -7.46
N VAL A 130 -9.83 -2.47 -6.88
CA VAL A 130 -9.09 -3.67 -6.46
C VAL A 130 -8.50 -4.37 -7.68
N PHE A 131 -7.18 -4.39 -7.77
CA PHE A 131 -6.49 -5.02 -8.89
C PHE A 131 -5.32 -5.90 -8.42
N PRO A 132 -5.28 -7.19 -8.76
CA PRO A 132 -4.18 -8.09 -8.42
C PRO A 132 -2.97 -7.85 -9.33
N HIS A 133 -1.81 -7.73 -8.71
CA HIS A 133 -0.53 -7.64 -9.40
C HIS A 133 0.20 -8.98 -9.29
N TYR A 134 0.60 -9.49 -10.45
CA TYR A 134 1.35 -10.73 -10.57
C TYR A 134 2.84 -10.42 -10.62
N ILE A 135 3.39 -9.79 -9.58
CA ILE A 135 4.82 -9.45 -9.48
C ILE A 135 5.34 -10.08 -8.18
N GLU A 136 6.60 -10.48 -8.17
CA GLU A 136 7.27 -10.99 -6.97
C GLU A 136 7.13 -10.01 -5.79
N LYS A 137 6.89 -10.55 -4.58
CA LYS A 137 6.82 -9.76 -3.35
C LYS A 137 8.07 -8.86 -3.21
N PRO A 138 7.91 -7.54 -3.03
CA PRO A 138 9.04 -6.66 -2.76
C PRO A 138 9.76 -7.07 -1.48
N GLN A 139 11.09 -7.12 -1.54
CA GLN A 139 11.98 -7.35 -0.41
C GLN A 139 12.71 -6.05 -0.05
N GLY A 140 12.98 -5.86 1.24
CA GLY A 140 13.53 -4.65 1.83
C GLY A 140 12.47 -3.56 1.92
N ARG A 141 12.56 -2.59 1.02
CA ARG A 141 11.75 -1.37 1.09
C ARG A 141 10.83 -1.21 -0.12
N VAL A 142 9.64 -0.72 0.16
CA VAL A 142 8.70 -0.21 -0.84
C VAL A 142 8.71 1.31 -0.79
N GLY A 143 8.96 1.92 -1.94
CA GLY A 143 8.90 3.38 -2.11
C GLY A 143 7.48 3.81 -2.46
N VAL A 144 7.03 4.92 -1.88
CA VAL A 144 5.80 5.62 -2.27
C VAL A 144 6.21 6.98 -2.83
N PHE A 145 5.82 7.25 -4.07
CA PHE A 145 5.98 8.55 -4.70
C PHE A 145 4.61 9.19 -4.90
N LEU A 146 4.44 10.36 -4.31
CA LEU A 146 3.26 11.19 -4.43
C LEU A 146 3.61 12.39 -5.30
N ASP A 147 2.97 12.53 -6.46
CA ASP A 147 3.02 13.72 -7.28
C ASP A 147 1.64 14.38 -7.24
N PHE A 148 1.49 15.34 -6.33
CA PHE A 148 0.23 16.04 -6.14
C PHE A 148 -0.10 16.95 -7.33
N GLU A 149 0.92 17.45 -8.03
CA GLU A 149 0.75 18.31 -9.20
C GLU A 149 0.12 17.55 -10.37
N SER A 150 0.56 16.32 -10.61
CA SER A 150 -0.05 15.45 -11.63
C SER A 150 -1.25 14.65 -11.09
N GLY A 151 -1.48 14.62 -9.78
CA GLY A 151 -2.53 13.83 -9.15
C GLY A 151 -2.27 12.33 -9.25
N SER A 152 -1.00 11.90 -9.13
CA SER A 152 -0.58 10.50 -9.25
C SER A 152 0.08 9.98 -7.97
N VAL A 153 0.00 8.67 -7.77
CA VAL A 153 0.63 7.94 -6.66
C VAL A 153 1.27 6.68 -7.23
N SER A 154 2.57 6.51 -7.00
CA SER A 154 3.35 5.38 -7.53
C SER A 154 3.99 4.58 -6.41
N PHE A 155 4.08 3.27 -6.61
CA PHE A 155 4.74 2.32 -5.71
C PHE A 155 5.92 1.66 -6.40
N LEU A 156 7.00 1.50 -5.64
CA LEU A 156 8.29 1.09 -6.18
C LEU A 156 8.90 -0.04 -5.36
N ASN A 157 9.52 -0.99 -6.04
CA ASN A 157 10.45 -1.91 -5.41
C ASN A 157 11.82 -1.23 -5.38
N VAL A 158 12.24 -0.77 -4.20
CA VAL A 158 13.48 0.01 -4.05
C VAL A 158 14.71 -0.83 -4.39
N THR A 159 14.74 -2.07 -3.91
CA THR A 159 15.84 -3.02 -4.11
C THR A 159 16.03 -3.36 -5.59
N LYS A 160 14.93 -3.59 -6.32
CA LYS A 160 14.97 -3.87 -7.76
C LYS A 160 15.00 -2.61 -8.63
N SER A 161 14.91 -1.43 -8.02
CA SER A 161 14.79 -0.15 -8.71
C SER A 161 13.73 -0.17 -9.83
N SER A 162 12.56 -0.76 -9.54
CA SER A 162 11.49 -0.97 -10.53
C SER A 162 10.14 -0.44 -10.03
N LEU A 163 9.27 -0.10 -10.99
CA LEU A 163 7.90 0.31 -10.71
C LEU A 163 7.05 -0.94 -10.43
N ILE A 164 6.31 -0.93 -9.32
CA ILE A 164 5.29 -1.95 -9.02
C ILE A 164 3.97 -1.53 -9.66
N TRP A 165 3.53 -0.31 -9.36
CA TRP A 165 2.28 0.24 -9.88
C TRP A 165 2.30 1.77 -9.84
N SER A 166 1.53 2.41 -10.73
CA SER A 166 1.21 3.83 -10.62
C SER A 166 -0.27 4.08 -10.88
N TYR A 167 -0.92 4.76 -9.96
CA TYR A 167 -2.20 5.40 -10.24
C TYR A 167 -1.98 6.51 -11.28
N PRO A 168 -2.83 6.58 -12.33
CA PRO A 168 -2.66 7.54 -13.40
C PRO A 168 -2.85 8.99 -12.93
N ALA A 169 -2.33 9.93 -13.70
CA ALA A 169 -2.54 11.36 -13.47
C ALA A 169 -4.04 11.71 -13.36
N GLY A 170 -4.38 12.61 -12.44
CA GLY A 170 -5.75 13.03 -12.15
C GLY A 170 -6.54 12.07 -11.24
N SER A 171 -5.92 10.99 -10.74
CA SER A 171 -6.56 10.08 -9.77
C SER A 171 -6.75 10.75 -8.41
N LEU A 172 -5.69 11.36 -7.90
CA LEU A 172 -5.68 12.05 -6.62
C LEU A 172 -6.22 13.48 -6.77
N LYS A 173 -7.25 13.82 -5.98
CA LYS A 173 -7.95 15.13 -6.05
C LYS A 173 -8.14 15.82 -4.70
N PHE A 174 -7.51 15.31 -3.65
CA PHE A 174 -7.73 15.78 -2.29
C PHE A 174 -6.46 15.63 -1.45
N PRO A 175 -6.31 16.42 -0.36
CA PRO A 175 -5.21 16.26 0.58
C PRO A 175 -5.18 14.87 1.21
N VAL A 176 -3.97 14.32 1.36
CA VAL A 176 -3.75 12.95 1.84
C VAL A 176 -2.70 12.86 2.92
N ARG A 177 -2.75 11.77 3.69
CA ARG A 177 -1.73 11.35 4.63
C ARG A 177 -1.11 10.02 4.20
N PRO A 178 0.18 9.80 4.50
CA PRO A 178 0.75 8.46 4.50
C PRO A 178 -0.06 7.54 5.40
N PHE A 179 -0.23 6.31 4.93
CA PHE A 179 -0.87 5.24 5.67
C PHE A 179 -0.02 3.99 5.60
N PHE A 180 0.02 3.28 6.72
CA PHE A 180 0.63 1.97 6.83
C PHE A 180 -0.24 1.07 7.69
N TYR A 181 -0.32 -0.20 7.31
CA TYR A 181 -0.98 -1.26 8.05
C TYR A 181 -0.13 -2.51 7.95
N THR A 182 0.12 -3.18 9.06
CA THR A 182 0.90 -4.42 9.04
C THR A 182 0.52 -5.36 10.18
N GLY A 183 0.65 -6.66 9.92
CA GLY A 183 0.71 -7.68 10.95
C GLY A 183 2.17 -8.06 11.19
N HIS A 184 2.63 -7.89 12.42
CA HIS A 184 3.98 -8.33 12.83
C HIS A 184 4.00 -9.85 13.07
N ARG A 185 5.20 -10.43 12.93
CA ARG A 185 5.48 -11.85 13.13
C ARG A 185 5.53 -12.24 14.60
#